data_AF-A0A949AHF8-F1
#
_entry.id   AF-A0A949AHF8-F1
#
_cell.length_a   1.000
_cell.length_b   1.000
_cell.length_c   1.000
_cell.angle_alpha   90.00
_cell.angle_beta   90.00
_cell.angle_gamma   90.00
#
_symmetry.space_group_name_H-M   'P 1'
#
loop_
_entity.id
_entity.type
_entity.pdbx_description
1 polymer ?
#
loop_
_entity_poly.entity_id
_entity_poly.type
_entity_poly.pdbx_seq_one_letter_code
_entity_poly.pdbx_strand_id
1 'polypeptide(L)'
;KNDVLLSEEFSDALSALRGYAKSTLNSAIVFSAGINRTLYTYAEKFEDFYANASGFIKKKIILKVSDYRSSIIQGKFFAKKGLWVSEYRVESGLNCGGHAFASNGFLLGPILEEFKNKRNELAASLHEIYNKALKLNNRKTFENPHELKVTAQGGIGTVNEDEFLLDHYNVSKTGWGTPFLLVPEASTVDKETLKKLAESEEKDLFLSHVSPLGVLFNNLRNSISEIAKKERLAKGEPGSPCTKGHLVTNTEFTEKPICTASRQYQKLKLEQLMALKMEPEKFKEQFERIVEKSCLCHDLGASALKKCCINGDDTKFKTAICPGPNLAYFSKGFTLAEMVDHIYGRINILNSKVRPNMFIQELRMYVDNFIQESKKCLCEPNDKKIKRLVEFKDNLMDGIDYYFELFPKMVKESQDYRDQAIEELKHFKTKLEDFMSENASIFPQLATAPKTI
;
A
#
# COMPACT_ATOMS: atom_id res chain seq x y z
N LYS A 1 12.31 -16.75 -28.58
CA LYS A 1 11.93 -17.54 -29.80
C LYS A 1 12.54 -18.94 -29.82
N ASN A 2 13.69 -19.19 -29.17
CA ASN A 2 14.29 -20.54 -29.06
C ASN A 2 14.28 -21.10 -27.61
N ASP A 3 13.43 -20.58 -26.72
CA ASP A 3 13.40 -20.90 -25.28
C ASP A 3 14.75 -20.81 -24.52
N VAL A 4 15.74 -20.12 -25.10
CA VAL A 4 16.98 -19.77 -24.42
C VAL A 4 16.71 -18.61 -23.47
N LEU A 5 16.98 -18.84 -22.18
CA LEU A 5 16.92 -17.79 -21.17
C LEU A 5 17.94 -16.70 -21.49
N LEU A 6 17.48 -15.44 -21.58
CA LEU A 6 18.36 -14.29 -21.69
C LEU A 6 19.04 -14.01 -20.33
N SER A 7 20.15 -13.26 -20.35
CA SER A 7 20.78 -12.80 -19.10
C SER A 7 19.81 -11.91 -18.30
N GLU A 8 20.03 -11.85 -16.98
CA GLU A 8 19.14 -11.16 -16.03
C GLU A 8 18.86 -9.70 -16.41
N GLU A 9 19.82 -9.01 -17.03
CA GLU A 9 19.70 -7.61 -17.47
C GLU A 9 18.62 -7.37 -18.54
N PHE A 10 18.15 -8.42 -19.21
CA PHE A 10 17.05 -8.37 -20.17
C PHE A 10 15.68 -8.65 -19.53
N SER A 11 15.61 -8.86 -18.21
CA SER A 11 14.34 -8.84 -17.50
C SER A 11 13.61 -7.50 -17.70
N ASP A 12 12.28 -7.52 -17.65
CA ASP A 12 11.45 -6.33 -17.89
C ASP A 12 11.79 -5.19 -16.93
N ALA A 13 12.00 -5.51 -15.64
CA ALA A 13 12.32 -4.51 -14.61
C ALA A 13 13.68 -3.84 -14.84
N LEU A 14 14.73 -4.62 -15.16
CA LEU A 14 16.06 -4.05 -15.44
C LEU A 14 16.08 -3.31 -16.78
N SER A 15 15.32 -3.79 -17.77
CA SER A 15 15.18 -3.11 -19.06
C SER A 15 14.46 -1.77 -18.93
N ALA A 16 13.40 -1.69 -18.13
CA ALA A 16 12.72 -0.44 -17.82
C ALA A 16 13.63 0.55 -17.09
N LEU A 17 14.37 0.09 -16.07
CA LEU A 17 15.34 0.91 -15.35
C LEU A 17 16.45 1.43 -16.28
N ARG A 18 17.00 0.57 -17.16
CA ARG A 18 17.98 0.98 -18.17
C ARG A 18 17.43 2.04 -19.11
N GLY A 19 16.21 1.87 -19.60
CA GLY A 19 15.54 2.84 -20.46
C GLY A 19 15.39 4.20 -19.78
N TYR A 20 14.92 4.22 -18.53
CA TYR A 20 14.85 5.43 -17.73
C TYR A 20 16.22 6.08 -17.51
N ALA A 21 17.22 5.29 -17.11
CA ALA A 21 18.56 5.76 -16.81
C ALA A 21 19.26 6.37 -18.04
N LYS A 22 19.05 5.79 -19.23
CA LYS A 22 19.61 6.28 -20.50
C LYS A 22 18.77 7.37 -21.19
N SER A 23 17.58 7.70 -20.67
CA SER A 23 16.73 8.75 -21.23
C SER A 23 17.29 10.16 -20.97
N THR A 24 16.80 11.15 -21.72
CA THR A 24 17.15 12.56 -21.54
C THR A 24 16.46 13.22 -20.34
N LEU A 25 15.56 12.52 -19.64
CA LEU A 25 14.78 13.06 -18.53
C LEU A 25 15.68 13.57 -17.38
N ASN A 26 15.30 14.68 -16.78
CA ASN A 26 15.80 15.13 -15.49
C ASN A 26 14.66 14.97 -14.48
N SER A 27 14.71 13.89 -13.71
CA SER A 27 13.53 13.39 -12.99
C SER A 27 13.93 12.45 -11.86
N ALA A 28 12.92 11.87 -11.21
CA ALA A 28 13.11 10.89 -10.15
C ALA A 28 12.43 9.56 -10.49
N ILE A 29 13.03 8.45 -10.06
CA ILE A 29 12.41 7.12 -10.09
C ILE A 29 11.97 6.72 -8.69
N VAL A 30 10.77 6.17 -8.58
CA VAL A 30 10.22 5.67 -7.31
C VAL A 30 10.42 4.17 -7.24
N PHE A 31 11.18 3.70 -6.24
CA PHE A 31 11.21 2.29 -5.87
C PHE A 31 10.21 2.03 -4.75
N SER A 32 9.34 1.05 -4.95
CA SER A 32 8.25 0.68 -4.03
C SER A 32 8.10 -0.83 -3.92
N ALA A 33 7.20 -1.29 -3.04
CA ALA A 33 6.91 -2.70 -2.79
C ALA A 33 8.12 -3.49 -2.25
N GLY A 34 8.92 -2.83 -1.42
CA GLY A 34 10.08 -3.42 -0.75
C GLY A 34 11.36 -3.38 -1.58
N ILE A 35 12.38 -4.08 -1.08
CA ILE A 35 13.73 -4.05 -1.65
C ILE A 35 13.90 -5.07 -2.77
N ASN A 36 14.29 -4.61 -3.96
CA ASN A 36 14.78 -5.45 -5.03
C ASN A 36 16.29 -5.22 -5.20
N ARG A 37 17.11 -6.11 -4.61
CA ARG A 37 18.58 -5.96 -4.57
C ARG A 37 19.21 -5.94 -5.96
N THR A 38 18.68 -6.72 -6.91
CA THR A 38 19.17 -6.73 -8.29
C THR A 38 18.92 -5.37 -8.94
N LEU A 39 17.69 -4.87 -8.90
CA LEU A 39 17.31 -3.57 -9.47
C LEU A 39 18.13 -2.42 -8.87
N TYR A 40 18.29 -2.42 -7.54
CA TYR A 40 19.03 -1.37 -6.83
C TYR A 40 20.52 -1.42 -7.17
N THR A 41 21.10 -2.61 -7.30
CA THR A 41 22.49 -2.79 -7.75
C THR A 41 22.67 -2.38 -9.20
N TYR A 42 21.67 -2.62 -10.04
CA TYR A 42 21.76 -2.23 -11.45
C TYR A 42 21.78 -0.71 -11.65
N ALA A 43 21.15 0.07 -10.77
CA ALA A 43 21.21 1.54 -10.80
C ALA A 43 22.65 2.09 -10.70
N GLU A 44 23.54 1.38 -10.02
CA GLU A 44 24.97 1.70 -9.87
C GLU A 44 25.71 1.76 -11.22
N LYS A 45 25.18 1.10 -12.27
CA LYS A 45 25.81 1.07 -13.59
C LYS A 45 25.62 2.35 -14.41
N PHE A 46 24.86 3.33 -13.92
CA PHE A 46 24.51 4.52 -14.72
C PHE A 46 24.96 5.81 -14.04
N GLU A 47 25.79 6.58 -14.75
CA GLU A 47 26.39 7.83 -14.25
C GLU A 47 25.36 8.88 -13.81
N ASP A 48 24.21 8.95 -14.48
CA ASP A 48 23.21 9.98 -14.18
C ASP A 48 22.54 9.83 -12.79
N PHE A 49 22.71 8.69 -12.09
CA PHE A 49 22.29 8.52 -10.69
C PHE A 49 23.29 9.09 -9.68
N TYR A 50 24.52 9.37 -10.10
CA TYR A 50 25.53 9.99 -9.24
C TYR A 50 25.39 11.52 -9.26
N ALA A 51 25.84 12.14 -8.17
CA ALA A 51 25.97 13.59 -8.13
C ALA A 51 27.16 14.03 -8.99
N ASN A 52 26.95 15.06 -9.80
CA ASN A 52 28.03 15.68 -10.57
C ASN A 52 28.92 16.57 -9.68
N ALA A 53 29.89 17.25 -10.27
CA ALA A 53 30.82 18.10 -9.53
C ALA A 53 30.16 19.23 -8.71
N SER A 54 28.96 19.70 -9.09
CA SER A 54 28.20 20.71 -8.35
C SER A 54 27.23 20.13 -7.31
N GLY A 55 27.16 18.79 -7.17
CA GLY A 55 26.21 18.11 -6.30
C GLY A 55 24.85 17.85 -6.95
N PHE A 56 24.67 18.21 -8.22
CA PHE A 56 23.43 17.98 -8.93
C PHE A 56 23.30 16.50 -9.36
N ILE A 57 22.13 15.91 -9.08
CA ILE A 57 21.78 14.53 -9.45
C ILE A 57 20.65 14.57 -10.50
N LYS A 58 20.93 14.03 -11.69
CA LYS A 58 19.99 14.06 -12.84
C LYS A 58 18.88 13.02 -12.72
N LYS A 59 19.19 11.83 -12.21
CA LYS A 59 18.23 10.74 -11.96
C LYS A 59 18.14 10.53 -10.46
N LYS A 60 17.17 11.19 -9.84
CA LYS A 60 16.96 11.10 -8.39
C LYS A 60 16.30 9.78 -8.02
N ILE A 61 16.57 9.32 -6.80
CA ILE A 61 15.97 8.10 -6.24
C ILE A 61 14.96 8.51 -5.18
N ILE A 62 13.74 7.97 -5.28
CA ILE A 62 12.68 8.07 -4.28
C ILE A 62 12.43 6.67 -3.73
N LEU A 63 12.44 6.54 -2.41
CA LEU A 63 12.03 5.31 -1.72
C LEU A 63 10.64 5.48 -1.16
N LYS A 64 9.71 4.63 -1.58
CA LYS A 64 8.39 4.52 -0.97
C LYS A 64 8.47 3.53 0.19
N VAL A 65 8.20 4.03 1.40
CA VAL A 65 8.54 3.36 2.67
C VAL A 65 7.36 3.34 3.63
N SER A 66 7.34 2.36 4.52
CA SER A 66 6.30 2.16 5.53
C SER A 66 6.70 2.69 6.91
N ASP A 67 7.99 2.82 7.19
CA ASP A 67 8.51 3.17 8.52
C ASP A 67 9.96 3.69 8.46
N TYR A 68 10.44 4.23 9.58
CA TYR A 68 11.79 4.80 9.69
C TYR A 68 12.89 3.72 9.56
N ARG A 69 12.67 2.52 10.10
CA ARG A 69 13.65 1.42 10.09
C ARG A 69 13.94 0.93 8.67
N SER A 70 12.90 0.64 7.90
CA SER A 70 12.98 0.22 6.50
C SER A 70 13.64 1.29 5.63
N SER A 71 13.44 2.56 5.98
CA SER A 71 14.07 3.71 5.32
C SER A 71 15.57 3.77 5.55
N ILE A 72 16.03 3.55 6.78
CA ILE A 72 17.47 3.43 7.07
C ILE A 72 18.07 2.26 6.31
N ILE A 73 17.43 1.08 6.34
CA ILE A 73 17.97 -0.13 5.71
C ILE A 73 18.14 0.06 4.21
N GLN A 74 17.11 0.57 3.54
CA GLN A 74 17.13 0.79 2.09
C GLN A 74 18.02 1.97 1.71
N GLY A 75 18.03 3.05 2.50
CA GLY A 75 18.94 4.18 2.33
C GLY A 75 20.40 3.75 2.39
N LYS A 76 20.76 2.96 3.41
CA LYS A 76 22.11 2.40 3.56
C LYS A 76 22.51 1.52 2.38
N PHE A 77 21.57 0.83 1.75
CA PHE A 77 21.84 0.04 0.56
C PHE A 77 22.32 0.90 -0.61
N PHE A 78 21.63 2.01 -0.89
CA PHE A 78 22.04 2.96 -1.93
C PHE A 78 23.30 3.76 -1.55
N ALA A 79 23.39 4.22 -0.31
CA ALA A 79 24.55 4.97 0.16
C ALA A 79 25.85 4.16 0.01
N LYS A 80 25.82 2.84 0.30
CA LYS A 80 26.98 1.94 0.09
C LYS A 80 27.45 1.84 -1.36
N LYS A 81 26.62 2.27 -2.32
CA LYS A 81 26.91 2.30 -3.77
C LYS A 81 27.31 3.69 -4.27
N GLY A 82 27.43 4.66 -3.37
CA GLY A 82 27.64 6.06 -3.73
C GLY A 82 26.42 6.69 -4.41
N LEU A 83 25.22 6.15 -4.18
CA LEU A 83 23.96 6.67 -4.70
C LEU A 83 23.15 7.33 -3.58
N TRP A 84 22.53 8.47 -3.87
CA TRP A 84 21.78 9.25 -2.88
C TRP A 84 20.26 9.08 -3.06
N VAL A 85 19.56 8.78 -1.97
CA VAL A 85 18.10 8.80 -1.93
C VAL A 85 17.65 10.23 -1.64
N SER A 86 16.98 10.85 -2.61
CA SER A 86 16.55 12.25 -2.53
C SER A 86 15.22 12.43 -1.80
N GLU A 87 14.38 11.40 -1.75
CA GLU A 87 13.07 11.47 -1.11
C GLU A 87 12.68 10.13 -0.47
N TYR A 88 12.17 10.20 0.76
CA TYR A 88 11.49 9.13 1.47
C TYR A 88 9.99 9.43 1.48
N ARG A 89 9.24 8.68 0.67
CA ARG A 89 7.80 8.83 0.52
C ARG A 89 7.10 7.86 1.45
N VAL A 90 6.73 8.35 2.62
CA VAL A 90 6.02 7.60 3.66
C VAL A 90 4.57 7.41 3.22
N GLU A 91 4.09 6.18 3.25
CA GLU A 91 2.73 5.84 2.89
C GLU A 91 2.00 5.18 4.07
N SER A 92 0.73 5.55 4.27
CA SER A 92 -0.17 4.82 5.17
C SER A 92 -0.21 3.33 4.80
N GLY A 93 -0.06 2.46 5.80
CA GLY A 93 -0.03 1.02 5.59
C GLY A 93 -1.31 0.46 4.98
N LEU A 94 -2.47 0.95 5.40
CA LEU A 94 -3.77 0.43 4.98
C LEU A 94 -4.66 1.44 4.26
N ASN A 95 -4.54 2.75 4.53
CA ASN A 95 -5.46 3.79 4.03
C ASN A 95 -5.08 4.30 2.62
N CYS A 96 -4.45 3.46 1.80
CA CYS A 96 -4.02 3.77 0.45
C CYS A 96 -4.75 2.91 -0.58
N GLY A 97 -4.83 3.37 -1.83
CA GLY A 97 -5.22 2.48 -2.92
C GLY A 97 -4.15 1.41 -3.20
N GLY A 98 -4.52 0.32 -3.85
CA GLY A 98 -3.59 -0.74 -4.23
C GLY A 98 -3.22 -1.68 -3.09
N HIS A 99 -1.94 -2.04 -3.00
CA HIS A 99 -1.42 -2.94 -1.97
C HIS A 99 -1.55 -2.32 -0.58
N ALA A 100 -1.85 -3.16 0.40
CA ALA A 100 -2.03 -2.76 1.78
C ALA A 100 -1.20 -3.65 2.72
N PHE A 101 -0.49 -3.01 3.64
CA PHE A 101 0.41 -3.64 4.61
C PHE A 101 0.15 -3.03 6.00
N ALA A 102 -0.32 -3.83 6.95
CA ALA A 102 -0.69 -3.35 8.29
C ALA A 102 0.51 -3.03 9.22
N SER A 103 1.67 -2.65 8.67
CA SER A 103 2.94 -2.23 9.32
C SER A 103 3.17 -2.67 10.77
N ASN A 104 2.92 -3.94 11.10
CA ASN A 104 2.96 -4.48 12.46
C ASN A 104 2.33 -3.58 13.55
N GLY A 105 1.21 -2.91 13.24
CA GLY A 105 0.49 -2.04 14.19
C GLY A 105 0.96 -0.58 14.22
N PHE A 106 2.05 -0.21 13.54
CA PHE A 106 2.48 1.18 13.48
C PHE A 106 1.54 2.02 12.61
N LEU A 107 0.95 3.06 13.22
CA LEU A 107 0.10 4.06 12.57
C LEU A 107 0.93 5.19 11.94
N LEU A 108 0.37 5.86 10.94
CA LEU A 108 1.07 6.87 10.13
C LEU A 108 1.57 8.06 10.97
N GLY A 109 0.76 8.59 11.89
CA GLY A 109 1.17 9.76 12.69
C GLY A 109 2.44 9.54 13.49
N PRO A 110 2.53 8.51 14.35
CA PRO A 110 3.77 8.16 15.05
C PRO A 110 4.98 7.95 14.12
N ILE A 111 4.77 7.32 12.95
CA ILE A 111 5.83 7.14 11.95
C ILE A 111 6.34 8.51 11.46
N LEU A 112 5.42 9.41 11.10
CA LEU A 112 5.77 10.75 10.62
C LEU A 112 6.44 11.59 11.72
N GLU A 113 6.02 11.44 12.97
CA GLU A 113 6.66 12.08 14.13
C GLU A 113 8.12 11.61 14.27
N GLU A 114 8.38 10.30 14.10
CA GLU A 114 9.74 9.77 14.12
C GLU A 114 10.58 10.35 12.99
N PHE A 115 10.05 10.43 11.76
CA PHE A 115 10.75 11.06 10.64
C PHE A 115 11.03 12.54 10.87
N LYS A 116 10.08 13.28 11.45
CA LYS A 116 10.27 14.70 11.80
C LYS A 116 11.43 14.86 12.77
N ASN A 117 11.46 14.05 13.84
CA ASN A 117 12.45 14.17 14.90
C ASN A 117 13.84 13.64 14.51
N LYS A 118 13.90 12.59 13.68
CA LYS A 118 15.16 11.92 13.31
C LYS A 118 15.65 12.21 11.88
N ARG A 119 15.05 13.17 11.17
CA ARG A 119 15.43 13.51 9.78
C ARG A 119 16.91 13.80 9.59
N ASN A 120 17.47 14.62 10.49
CA ASN A 120 18.87 15.04 10.42
C ASN A 120 19.82 13.87 10.74
N GLU A 121 19.45 13.02 11.69
CA GLU A 121 20.18 11.79 12.01
C GLU A 121 20.19 10.83 10.81
N LEU A 122 19.04 10.64 10.16
CA LEU A 122 18.92 9.85 8.93
C LEU A 122 19.86 10.40 7.84
N ALA A 123 19.78 11.69 7.54
CA ALA A 123 20.62 12.31 6.52
C ALA A 123 22.12 12.19 6.84
N ALA A 124 22.53 12.49 8.07
CA ALA A 124 23.92 12.43 8.49
C ALA A 124 24.48 10.99 8.41
N SER A 125 23.73 10.01 8.92
CA SER A 125 24.17 8.60 8.92
C SER A 125 24.30 8.03 7.50
N LEU A 126 23.43 8.44 6.57
CA LEU A 126 23.51 8.05 5.17
C LEU A 126 24.65 8.76 4.46
N HIS A 127 24.87 10.03 4.75
CA HIS A 127 25.93 10.83 4.14
C HIS A 127 27.33 10.31 4.45
N GLU A 128 27.57 9.87 5.69
CA GLU A 128 28.85 9.26 6.07
C GLU A 128 29.15 8.01 5.22
N ILE A 129 28.16 7.13 5.05
CA ILE A 129 28.30 5.90 4.27
C ILE A 129 28.46 6.22 2.78
N TYR A 130 27.68 7.19 2.28
CA TYR A 130 27.71 7.68 0.91
C TYR A 130 29.10 8.21 0.53
N ASN A 131 29.70 9.10 1.34
CA ASN A 131 31.02 9.64 1.07
C ASN A 131 32.12 8.57 1.15
N LYS A 132 32.02 7.60 2.07
CA LYS A 132 32.93 6.45 2.10
C LYS A 132 32.89 5.67 0.79
N ALA A 133 31.68 5.39 0.27
CA ALA A 133 31.52 4.68 -1.00
C ALA A 133 32.03 5.50 -2.21
N LEU A 134 31.82 6.82 -2.22
CA LEU A 134 32.36 7.69 -3.27
C LEU A 134 33.89 7.69 -3.27
N LYS A 135 34.52 7.81 -2.09
CA LYS A 135 35.98 7.80 -1.95
C LYS A 135 36.58 6.48 -2.44
N LEU A 136 35.98 5.34 -2.08
CA LEU A 136 36.42 4.01 -2.53
C LEU A 136 36.31 3.84 -4.05
N ASN A 137 35.33 4.49 -4.67
CA ASN A 137 35.10 4.46 -6.12
C ASN A 137 35.79 5.61 -6.87
N ASN A 138 36.74 6.32 -6.24
CA ASN A 138 37.47 7.47 -6.83
C ASN A 138 36.55 8.58 -7.37
N ARG A 139 35.42 8.84 -6.70
CA ARG A 139 34.46 9.90 -7.02
C ARG A 139 34.59 11.07 -6.04
N LYS A 140 34.18 12.27 -6.49
CA LYS A 140 34.15 13.49 -5.66
C LYS A 140 33.24 13.29 -4.46
N THR A 141 33.75 13.54 -3.25
CA THR A 141 32.98 13.60 -2.00
C THR A 141 32.39 14.99 -1.78
N PHE A 142 31.40 15.09 -0.90
CA PHE A 142 30.71 16.34 -0.58
C PHE A 142 30.82 16.65 0.91
N GLU A 143 31.00 17.92 1.27
CA GLU A 143 31.13 18.34 2.68
C GLU A 143 29.82 18.22 3.45
N ASN A 144 28.70 18.50 2.76
CA ASN A 144 27.36 18.49 3.34
C ASN A 144 26.50 17.39 2.69
N PRO A 145 25.51 16.83 3.42
CA PRO A 145 24.51 15.95 2.84
C PRO A 145 23.75 16.66 1.72
N HIS A 146 23.45 15.92 0.65
CA HIS A 146 22.48 16.37 -0.35
C HIS A 146 21.09 16.47 0.29
N GLU A 147 20.22 17.28 -0.32
CA GLU A 147 18.84 17.44 0.16
C GLU A 147 18.13 16.07 0.30
N LEU A 148 17.48 15.86 1.45
CA LEU A 148 16.66 14.68 1.75
C LEU A 148 15.25 15.14 2.10
N LYS A 149 14.28 14.75 1.27
CA LYS A 149 12.87 15.06 1.48
C LYS A 149 12.16 13.92 2.18
N VAL A 150 11.24 14.26 3.07
CA VAL A 150 10.23 13.32 3.59
C VAL A 150 8.90 13.79 3.06
N THR A 151 8.16 12.92 2.37
CA THR A 151 6.82 13.20 1.86
C THR A 151 5.84 12.19 2.43
N ALA A 152 4.55 12.54 2.52
CA ALA A 152 3.52 11.69 3.10
C ALA A 152 2.37 11.45 2.14
N GLN A 153 1.77 10.27 2.16
CA GLN A 153 0.57 9.97 1.36
C GLN A 153 -0.29 8.90 2.04
N GLY A 154 -1.56 8.87 1.65
CA GLY A 154 -2.54 7.91 2.16
C GLY A 154 -3.67 8.58 2.91
N GLY A 155 -4.91 8.27 2.54
CA GLY A 155 -6.11 8.77 3.22
C GLY A 155 -6.41 10.26 3.08
N ILE A 156 -5.49 11.09 2.60
CA ILE A 156 -5.67 12.55 2.48
C ILE A 156 -6.90 12.85 1.62
N GLY A 157 -7.81 13.66 2.17
CA GLY A 157 -9.09 14.01 1.55
C GLY A 157 -9.41 15.49 1.57
N THR A 158 -8.82 16.27 2.49
CA THR A 158 -9.08 17.71 2.62
C THR A 158 -7.80 18.55 2.56
N VAL A 159 -7.95 19.85 2.25
CA VAL A 159 -6.84 20.82 2.33
C VAL A 159 -6.32 20.96 3.77
N ASN A 160 -7.19 20.89 4.78
CA ASN A 160 -6.77 20.98 6.18
C ASN A 160 -5.88 19.81 6.60
N GLU A 161 -6.18 18.59 6.15
CA GLU A 161 -5.32 17.42 6.35
C GLU A 161 -3.97 17.58 5.65
N ASP A 162 -3.99 18.08 4.40
CA ASP A 162 -2.79 18.35 3.62
C ASP A 162 -1.86 19.34 4.33
N GLU A 163 -2.40 20.49 4.70
CA GLU A 163 -1.69 21.55 5.44
C GLU A 163 -1.22 21.06 6.80
N PHE A 164 -2.02 20.27 7.52
CA PHE A 164 -1.61 19.71 8.80
C PHE A 164 -0.37 18.82 8.65
N LEU A 165 -0.29 17.99 7.61
CA LEU A 165 0.89 17.17 7.36
C LEU A 165 2.13 18.02 7.08
N LEU A 166 1.97 19.09 6.30
CA LEU A 166 3.05 20.03 5.98
C LEU A 166 3.53 20.77 7.23
N ASP A 167 2.62 21.32 8.02
CA ASP A 167 2.92 22.19 9.16
C ASP A 167 3.38 21.40 10.40
N HIS A 168 2.66 20.33 10.76
CA HIS A 168 2.92 19.58 11.99
C HIS A 168 4.12 18.64 11.85
N TYR A 169 4.20 17.89 10.75
CA TYR A 169 5.25 16.91 10.51
C TYR A 169 6.43 17.45 9.69
N ASN A 170 6.35 18.70 9.23
CA ASN A 170 7.36 19.31 8.37
C ASN A 170 7.64 18.48 7.11
N VAL A 171 6.65 17.74 6.58
CA VAL A 171 6.84 16.98 5.34
C VAL A 171 6.98 17.96 4.18
N SER A 172 7.80 17.61 3.20
CA SER A 172 8.08 18.52 2.08
C SER A 172 6.90 18.66 1.12
N LYS A 173 6.11 17.60 0.97
CA LYS A 173 4.94 17.47 0.09
C LYS A 173 4.06 16.31 0.54
N THR A 174 2.83 16.32 0.05
CA THR A 174 1.83 15.27 0.19
C THR A 174 1.52 14.59 -1.14
N GLY A 175 0.91 13.40 -1.10
CA GLY A 175 0.54 12.62 -2.27
C GLY A 175 -0.94 12.22 -2.28
N TRP A 176 -1.61 12.46 -3.41
CA TRP A 176 -3.02 12.16 -3.64
C TRP A 176 -3.15 11.13 -4.75
N GLY A 177 -3.60 9.92 -4.42
CA GLY A 177 -3.66 8.80 -5.37
C GLY A 177 -5.08 8.43 -5.80
N THR A 178 -5.87 7.91 -4.86
CA THR A 178 -7.21 7.35 -5.14
C THR A 178 -8.17 8.35 -5.80
N PRO A 179 -8.24 9.63 -5.38
CA PRO A 179 -9.12 10.60 -6.02
C PRO A 179 -8.83 10.82 -7.52
N PHE A 180 -7.57 10.66 -7.96
CA PHE A 180 -7.20 10.77 -9.38
C PHE A 180 -7.75 9.63 -10.25
N LEU A 181 -8.25 8.53 -9.67
CA LEU A 181 -9.01 7.52 -10.41
C LEU A 181 -10.34 8.07 -10.95
N LEU A 182 -10.84 9.16 -10.37
CA LEU A 182 -12.02 9.90 -10.83
C LEU A 182 -11.69 11.02 -11.83
N VAL A 183 -10.42 11.17 -12.24
CA VAL A 183 -9.97 12.22 -13.15
C VAL A 183 -9.60 11.59 -14.51
N PRO A 184 -10.47 11.66 -15.53
CA PRO A 184 -10.23 11.02 -16.82
C PRO A 184 -9.03 11.58 -17.59
N GLU A 185 -8.65 12.83 -17.30
CA GLU A 185 -7.50 13.53 -17.90
C GLU A 185 -6.15 13.01 -17.36
N ALA A 186 -6.13 12.45 -16.16
CA ALA A 186 -4.91 12.05 -15.44
C ALA A 186 -4.78 10.54 -15.22
N SER A 187 -5.83 9.76 -15.49
CA SER A 187 -5.85 8.32 -15.29
C SER A 187 -6.29 7.56 -16.54
N THR A 188 -5.99 6.26 -16.61
CA THR A 188 -6.43 5.38 -17.71
C THR A 188 -7.68 4.56 -17.36
N VAL A 189 -8.47 5.04 -16.39
CA VAL A 189 -9.71 4.38 -15.97
C VAL A 189 -10.73 4.40 -17.11
N ASP A 190 -11.29 3.24 -17.46
CA ASP A 190 -12.32 3.09 -18.49
C ASP A 190 -13.68 3.63 -18.01
N LYS A 191 -14.58 3.98 -18.95
CA LYS A 191 -15.84 4.67 -18.64
C LYS A 191 -16.75 3.88 -17.69
N GLU A 192 -16.85 2.56 -17.86
CA GLU A 192 -17.71 1.72 -17.03
C GLU A 192 -17.15 1.65 -15.60
N THR A 193 -15.84 1.44 -15.46
CA THR A 193 -15.16 1.42 -14.17
C THR A 193 -15.24 2.79 -13.48
N LEU A 194 -15.06 3.89 -14.21
CA LEU A 194 -15.17 5.25 -13.66
C LEU A 194 -16.56 5.51 -13.06
N LYS A 195 -17.62 5.09 -13.74
CA LYS A 195 -18.99 5.20 -13.23
C LYS A 195 -19.15 4.42 -11.91
N LYS A 196 -18.68 3.17 -11.86
CA LYS A 196 -18.72 2.35 -10.64
C LYS A 196 -17.94 2.97 -9.47
N LEU A 197 -16.79 3.61 -9.75
CA LEU A 197 -16.02 4.33 -8.74
C LEU A 197 -16.79 5.54 -8.20
N ALA A 198 -17.38 6.35 -9.08
CA ALA A 198 -18.15 7.54 -8.70
C ALA A 198 -19.41 7.20 -7.89
N GLU A 199 -20.02 6.04 -8.13
CA GLU A 199 -21.21 5.55 -7.42
C GLU A 199 -20.87 4.75 -6.15
N SER A 200 -19.59 4.50 -5.86
CA SER A 200 -19.17 3.63 -4.76
C SER A 200 -19.40 4.26 -3.38
N GLU A 201 -19.83 3.43 -2.43
CA GLU A 201 -19.96 3.79 -1.02
C GLU A 201 -18.95 3.02 -0.16
N GLU A 202 -18.87 3.35 1.14
CA GLU A 202 -17.98 2.65 2.08
C GLU A 202 -18.12 1.12 2.03
N LYS A 203 -19.35 0.60 1.89
CA LYS A 203 -19.62 -0.84 1.86
C LYS A 203 -19.03 -1.54 0.61
N ASP A 204 -18.82 -0.80 -0.47
CA ASP A 204 -18.30 -1.31 -1.74
C ASP A 204 -16.77 -1.37 -1.76
N LEU A 205 -16.11 -0.61 -0.90
CA LEU A 205 -14.66 -0.51 -0.76
C LEU A 205 -14.21 -1.43 0.37
N PHE A 206 -13.26 -2.31 0.10
CA PHE A 206 -12.85 -3.28 1.11
C PHE A 206 -11.40 -3.74 0.93
N LEU A 207 -10.79 -4.09 2.07
CA LEU A 207 -9.51 -4.77 2.11
C LEU A 207 -9.72 -6.24 1.75
N SER A 208 -8.99 -6.73 0.75
CA SER A 208 -9.27 -8.01 0.10
C SER A 208 -8.02 -8.89 0.00
N HIS A 209 -8.24 -10.21 -0.04
CA HIS A 209 -7.21 -11.23 -0.20
C HIS A 209 -7.11 -11.75 -1.65
N VAL A 210 -7.64 -11.01 -2.65
CA VAL A 210 -7.77 -11.48 -4.04
C VAL A 210 -6.44 -11.74 -4.75
N SER A 211 -5.33 -11.28 -4.19
CA SER A 211 -4.02 -11.42 -4.81
C SER A 211 -3.54 -12.88 -4.86
N PRO A 212 -3.06 -13.33 -6.03
CA PRO A 212 -2.39 -14.62 -6.11
C PRO A 212 -1.13 -14.74 -5.24
N LEU A 213 -0.52 -13.61 -4.88
CA LEU A 213 0.71 -13.54 -4.07
C LEU A 213 0.43 -13.52 -2.56
N GLY A 214 -0.85 -13.53 -2.13
CA GLY A 214 -1.21 -13.50 -0.71
C GLY A 214 -1.07 -12.12 -0.03
N VAL A 215 -0.74 -11.07 -0.78
CA VAL A 215 -0.71 -9.69 -0.29
C VAL A 215 -2.13 -9.10 -0.27
N LEU A 216 -2.43 -8.27 0.73
CA LEU A 216 -3.72 -7.58 0.83
C LEU A 216 -3.81 -6.40 -0.13
N PHE A 217 -5.03 -6.13 -0.63
CA PHE A 217 -5.31 -5.01 -1.53
C PHE A 217 -6.64 -4.37 -1.18
N ASN A 218 -6.68 -3.04 -1.21
CA ASN A 218 -7.96 -2.33 -1.28
C ASN A 218 -8.59 -2.58 -2.65
N ASN A 219 -9.89 -2.87 -2.67
CA ASN A 219 -10.59 -3.38 -3.84
C ASN A 219 -12.04 -2.90 -3.86
N LEU A 220 -12.67 -2.98 -5.02
CA LEU A 220 -14.05 -2.61 -5.27
C LEU A 220 -14.91 -3.87 -5.47
N ARG A 221 -15.87 -4.12 -4.57
CA ARG A 221 -16.70 -5.33 -4.51
C ARG A 221 -17.49 -5.61 -5.79
N ASN A 222 -17.92 -4.56 -6.47
CA ASN A 222 -18.75 -4.61 -7.68
C ASN A 222 -17.94 -4.29 -8.95
N SER A 223 -16.61 -4.40 -8.91
CA SER A 223 -15.75 -4.26 -10.09
C SER A 223 -16.09 -5.33 -11.14
N ILE A 224 -15.77 -5.03 -12.41
CA ILE A 224 -16.06 -5.92 -13.54
C ILE A 224 -15.33 -7.26 -13.35
N SER A 225 -14.10 -7.23 -12.84
CA SER A 225 -13.32 -8.41 -12.47
C SER A 225 -14.03 -9.27 -11.41
N GLU A 226 -14.52 -8.65 -10.32
CA GLU A 226 -15.20 -9.38 -9.24
C GLU A 226 -16.52 -10.02 -9.71
N ILE A 227 -17.29 -9.31 -10.55
CA ILE A 227 -18.51 -9.85 -11.16
C ILE A 227 -18.18 -11.05 -12.04
N ALA A 228 -17.22 -10.92 -12.95
CA ALA A 228 -16.82 -12.00 -13.85
C ALA A 228 -16.27 -13.24 -13.10
N LYS A 229 -15.59 -13.01 -11.96
CA LYS A 229 -15.13 -14.10 -11.08
C LYS A 229 -16.32 -14.86 -10.47
N LYS A 230 -17.33 -14.16 -9.96
CA LYS A 230 -18.55 -14.78 -9.40
C LYS A 230 -19.34 -15.53 -10.47
N GLU A 231 -19.45 -14.99 -11.67
CA GLU A 231 -20.12 -15.66 -12.81
C GLU A 231 -19.42 -16.97 -13.20
N ARG A 232 -18.08 -16.98 -13.25
CA ARG A 232 -17.30 -18.19 -13.51
C ARG A 232 -17.51 -19.24 -12.42
N LEU A 233 -17.51 -18.82 -11.16
CA LEU A 233 -17.77 -19.70 -10.03
C LEU A 233 -19.17 -20.34 -10.13
N ALA A 234 -20.20 -19.56 -10.43
CA ALA A 234 -21.57 -20.05 -10.60
C ALA A 234 -21.72 -21.06 -11.76
N LYS A 235 -20.86 -21.00 -12.78
CA LYS A 235 -20.82 -21.97 -13.89
C LYS A 235 -20.02 -23.24 -13.58
N GLY A 236 -19.47 -23.37 -12.37
CA GLY A 236 -18.58 -24.49 -12.02
C GLY A 236 -17.18 -24.38 -12.63
N GLU A 237 -16.76 -23.19 -13.05
CA GLU A 237 -15.44 -22.92 -13.65
C GLU A 237 -14.59 -21.97 -12.78
N PRO A 238 -14.27 -22.31 -11.52
CA PRO A 238 -13.49 -21.44 -10.64
C PRO A 238 -12.12 -21.11 -11.24
N GLY A 239 -11.62 -19.90 -11.00
CA GLY A 239 -10.33 -19.43 -11.48
C GLY A 239 -10.32 -18.98 -12.94
N SER A 240 -9.14 -18.54 -13.41
CA SER A 240 -8.94 -18.00 -14.76
C SER A 240 -8.00 -18.87 -15.61
N PRO A 241 -8.08 -18.87 -16.94
CA PRO A 241 -7.21 -19.70 -17.81
C PRO A 241 -5.71 -19.34 -17.76
N CYS A 242 -5.31 -18.28 -17.04
CA CYS A 242 -3.91 -17.88 -16.79
C CYS A 242 -3.01 -17.79 -18.03
N THR A 243 -3.43 -17.05 -19.04
CA THR A 243 -2.71 -16.92 -20.32
C THR A 243 -1.43 -16.08 -20.27
N LYS A 244 -1.28 -15.19 -19.27
CA LYS A 244 -0.14 -14.25 -19.15
C LYS A 244 1.00 -14.77 -18.27
N GLY A 245 0.68 -15.53 -17.23
CA GLY A 245 1.68 -16.16 -16.37
C GLY A 245 2.51 -15.24 -15.46
N HIS A 246 2.28 -13.92 -15.40
CA HIS A 246 3.16 -13.00 -14.63
C HIS A 246 3.21 -13.27 -13.11
N LEU A 247 2.18 -13.90 -12.54
CA LEU A 247 2.06 -14.20 -11.11
C LEU A 247 2.07 -15.71 -10.83
N VAL A 248 2.75 -16.48 -11.68
CA VAL A 248 2.90 -17.93 -11.54
C VAL A 248 4.06 -18.23 -10.60
N THR A 249 3.77 -18.77 -9.41
CA THR A 249 4.78 -18.97 -8.35
C THR A 249 4.58 -20.23 -7.50
N ASN A 250 3.44 -20.93 -7.62
CA ASN A 250 3.06 -22.00 -6.70
C ASN A 250 3.24 -23.39 -7.35
N THR A 251 3.94 -24.30 -6.66
CA THR A 251 4.24 -25.67 -7.14
C THR A 251 3.54 -26.76 -6.31
N GLU A 252 2.46 -26.42 -5.60
CA GLU A 252 1.78 -27.34 -4.68
C GLU A 252 1.23 -28.60 -5.38
N PHE A 253 0.80 -28.46 -6.63
CA PHE A 253 0.16 -29.55 -7.38
C PHE A 253 0.91 -29.95 -8.66
N THR A 254 1.94 -29.19 -9.06
CA THR A 254 2.63 -29.35 -10.34
C THR A 254 4.11 -29.01 -10.20
N GLU A 255 4.97 -29.72 -10.94
CA GLU A 255 6.41 -29.42 -10.99
C GLU A 255 6.70 -28.03 -11.56
N LYS A 256 6.01 -27.68 -12.66
CA LYS A 256 6.00 -26.31 -13.18
C LYS A 256 5.09 -25.46 -12.29
N PRO A 257 5.51 -24.27 -11.86
CA PRO A 257 4.65 -23.42 -11.05
C PRO A 257 3.38 -23.07 -11.82
N ILE A 258 2.27 -22.93 -11.08
CA ILE A 258 0.98 -22.42 -11.55
C ILE A 258 0.53 -21.26 -10.66
N CYS A 259 -0.42 -20.46 -11.15
CA CYS A 259 -0.96 -19.32 -10.42
C CYS A 259 -2.12 -19.76 -9.51
N THR A 260 -2.20 -19.26 -8.29
CA THR A 260 -3.30 -19.59 -7.35
C THR A 260 -4.66 -19.05 -7.78
N ALA A 261 -4.70 -18.05 -8.66
CA ALA A 261 -5.92 -17.60 -9.34
C ALA A 261 -6.24 -18.38 -10.63
N SER A 262 -5.41 -19.36 -11.01
CA SER A 262 -5.65 -20.16 -12.22
C SER A 262 -6.76 -21.18 -12.00
N ARG A 263 -7.49 -21.49 -13.08
CA ARG A 263 -8.52 -22.54 -13.09
C ARG A 263 -7.93 -23.90 -12.70
N GLN A 264 -6.71 -24.18 -13.16
CA GLN A 264 -6.00 -25.40 -12.82
C GLN A 264 -5.77 -25.50 -11.31
N TYR A 265 -5.19 -24.48 -10.69
CA TYR A 265 -4.92 -24.49 -9.25
C TYR A 265 -6.21 -24.58 -8.44
N GLN A 266 -7.21 -23.73 -8.72
CA GLN A 266 -8.44 -23.72 -7.94
C GLN A 266 -9.21 -25.03 -8.06
N LYS A 267 -9.26 -25.66 -9.25
CA LYS A 267 -9.86 -26.98 -9.42
C LYS A 267 -9.19 -28.04 -8.53
N LEU A 268 -7.86 -28.17 -8.64
CA LEU A 268 -7.08 -29.16 -7.86
C LEU A 268 -7.21 -28.93 -6.36
N LYS A 269 -7.18 -27.65 -5.93
CA LYS A 269 -7.29 -27.29 -4.52
C LYS A 269 -8.70 -27.57 -3.96
N LEU A 270 -9.74 -27.34 -4.76
CA LEU A 270 -11.12 -27.66 -4.38
C LEU A 270 -11.37 -29.17 -4.32
N GLU A 271 -10.81 -29.95 -5.25
CA GLU A 271 -10.86 -31.43 -5.20
C GLU A 271 -10.20 -31.97 -3.92
N GLN A 272 -9.02 -31.44 -3.57
CA GLN A 272 -8.37 -31.75 -2.30
C GLN A 272 -9.26 -31.36 -1.10
N LEU A 273 -9.87 -30.17 -1.10
CA LEU A 273 -10.73 -29.71 -0.01
C LEU A 273 -11.97 -30.60 0.17
N MET A 274 -12.61 -31.03 -0.92
CA MET A 274 -13.77 -31.94 -0.90
C MET A 274 -13.41 -33.32 -0.32
N ALA A 275 -12.19 -33.81 -0.57
CA ALA A 275 -11.72 -35.09 -0.04
C ALA A 275 -11.53 -35.08 1.49
N LEU A 276 -11.29 -33.91 2.11
CA LEU A 276 -11.02 -33.78 3.54
C LEU A 276 -12.27 -33.93 4.43
N LYS A 277 -13.49 -33.93 3.86
CA LYS A 277 -14.77 -34.10 4.59
C LYS A 277 -14.85 -33.26 5.88
N MET A 278 -14.54 -31.97 5.76
CA MET A 278 -14.53 -31.04 6.89
C MET A 278 -15.93 -30.62 7.31
N GLU A 279 -16.05 -30.10 8.54
CA GLU A 279 -17.26 -29.44 9.02
C GLU A 279 -17.73 -28.32 8.07
N PRO A 280 -19.06 -28.13 7.86
CA PRO A 280 -19.59 -27.23 6.83
C PRO A 280 -19.08 -25.79 6.90
N GLU A 281 -18.93 -25.25 8.11
CA GLU A 281 -18.49 -23.87 8.33
C GLU A 281 -17.02 -23.68 7.95
N LYS A 282 -16.15 -24.61 8.39
CA LYS A 282 -14.73 -24.62 8.03
C LYS A 282 -14.54 -24.87 6.53
N PHE A 283 -15.35 -25.75 5.95
CA PHE A 283 -15.34 -26.01 4.51
C PHE A 283 -15.67 -24.73 3.73
N LYS A 284 -16.73 -24.02 4.11
CA LYS A 284 -17.14 -22.77 3.46
C LYS A 284 -16.04 -21.71 3.52
N GLU A 285 -15.42 -21.52 4.67
CA GLU A 285 -14.32 -20.55 4.83
C GLU A 285 -13.13 -20.88 3.91
N GLN A 286 -12.69 -22.14 3.90
CA GLN A 286 -11.57 -22.57 3.06
C GLN A 286 -11.92 -22.50 1.57
N PHE A 287 -13.15 -22.84 1.21
CA PHE A 287 -13.66 -22.71 -0.15
C PHE A 287 -13.58 -21.26 -0.63
N GLU A 288 -14.08 -20.31 0.17
CA GLU A 288 -14.07 -18.88 -0.15
C GLU A 288 -12.63 -18.36 -0.34
N ARG A 289 -11.69 -18.76 0.51
CA ARG A 289 -10.26 -18.40 0.38
C ARG A 289 -9.59 -18.91 -0.90
N ILE A 290 -10.06 -20.03 -1.45
CA ILE A 290 -9.55 -20.57 -2.72
C ILE A 290 -10.12 -19.76 -3.90
N VAL A 291 -11.43 -19.53 -3.91
CA VAL A 291 -12.14 -18.96 -5.06
C VAL A 291 -12.10 -17.43 -5.13
N GLU A 292 -11.71 -16.75 -4.04
CA GLU A 292 -11.59 -15.28 -4.02
C GLU A 292 -10.45 -14.75 -4.92
N LYS A 293 -9.48 -15.59 -5.30
CA LYS A 293 -8.29 -15.14 -6.06
C LYS A 293 -8.67 -14.69 -7.47
N SER A 294 -8.12 -13.56 -7.89
CA SER A 294 -8.44 -12.89 -9.17
C SER A 294 -7.24 -12.83 -10.13
N CYS A 295 -7.50 -12.71 -11.44
CA CYS A 295 -6.46 -12.69 -12.47
C CYS A 295 -5.86 -11.29 -12.64
N LEU A 296 -5.03 -10.87 -11.68
CA LEU A 296 -4.46 -9.52 -11.68
C LEU A 296 -3.58 -9.21 -12.91
N CYS A 297 -2.97 -10.22 -13.54
CA CYS A 297 -2.14 -10.04 -14.74
C CYS A 297 -2.90 -9.45 -15.93
N HIS A 298 -4.18 -9.80 -16.06
CA HIS A 298 -5.01 -9.37 -17.18
C HIS A 298 -5.94 -8.24 -16.75
N ASP A 299 -6.50 -8.36 -15.55
CA ASP A 299 -7.61 -7.54 -15.10
C ASP A 299 -7.16 -6.13 -14.70
N LEU A 300 -5.94 -5.96 -14.14
CA LEU A 300 -5.40 -4.63 -13.82
C LEU A 300 -4.96 -3.82 -15.05
N GLY A 301 -4.54 -4.50 -16.13
CA GLY A 301 -4.16 -3.86 -17.40
C GLY A 301 -5.35 -3.57 -18.32
N ALA A 302 -6.50 -4.21 -18.06
CA ALA A 302 -7.70 -4.16 -18.91
C ALA A 302 -8.22 -2.73 -19.15
N SER A 303 -8.21 -1.88 -18.12
CA SER A 303 -8.71 -0.51 -18.20
C SER A 303 -8.01 0.31 -19.27
N ALA A 304 -6.67 0.25 -19.29
CA ALA A 304 -5.87 0.99 -20.25
C ALA A 304 -6.07 0.45 -21.68
N LEU A 305 -6.19 -0.87 -21.84
CA LEU A 305 -6.45 -1.49 -23.15
C LEU A 305 -7.81 -1.06 -23.71
N LYS A 306 -8.87 -1.07 -22.89
CA LYS A 306 -10.20 -0.57 -23.28
C LYS A 306 -10.16 0.90 -23.66
N LYS A 307 -9.61 1.76 -22.79
CA LYS A 307 -9.58 3.21 -23.00
C LYS A 307 -8.80 3.59 -24.28
N CYS A 308 -7.72 2.86 -24.58
CA CYS A 308 -6.91 3.09 -25.78
C CYS A 308 -7.37 2.27 -27.00
N CYS A 309 -8.51 1.55 -26.91
CA CYS A 309 -9.05 0.71 -27.98
C CYS A 309 -8.05 -0.32 -28.55
N ILE A 310 -7.21 -0.89 -27.69
CA ILE A 310 -6.19 -1.87 -28.07
C ILE A 310 -6.81 -3.28 -28.08
N ASN A 311 -6.66 -4.02 -29.19
CA ASN A 311 -7.19 -5.38 -29.44
C ASN A 311 -8.71 -5.50 -29.67
N GLY A 312 -9.41 -4.38 -29.93
CA GLY A 312 -10.70 -4.32 -30.66
C GLY A 312 -11.96 -4.92 -30.02
N ASP A 313 -11.85 -5.86 -29.07
CA ASP A 313 -12.99 -6.50 -28.40
C ASP A 313 -12.96 -6.26 -26.88
N ASP A 314 -13.58 -5.16 -26.47
CA ASP A 314 -13.63 -4.71 -25.08
C ASP A 314 -14.39 -5.68 -24.16
N THR A 315 -15.26 -6.54 -24.70
CA THR A 315 -16.09 -7.45 -23.89
C THR A 315 -15.25 -8.51 -23.16
N LYS A 316 -14.06 -8.80 -23.69
CA LYS A 316 -13.09 -9.75 -23.12
C LYS A 316 -12.32 -9.19 -21.93
N PHE A 317 -12.26 -7.86 -21.78
CA PHE A 317 -11.49 -7.21 -20.73
C PHE A 317 -12.32 -7.02 -19.46
N LYS A 318 -11.93 -7.69 -18.38
CA LYS A 318 -12.61 -7.61 -17.08
C LYS A 318 -11.78 -6.73 -16.14
N THR A 319 -12.10 -5.43 -16.07
CA THR A 319 -11.29 -4.48 -15.30
C THR A 319 -11.32 -4.77 -13.80
N ALA A 320 -10.14 -4.96 -13.21
CA ALA A 320 -9.90 -4.87 -11.78
C ALA A 320 -9.38 -3.47 -11.43
N ILE A 321 -9.72 -2.98 -10.25
CA ILE A 321 -9.27 -1.68 -9.76
C ILE A 321 -9.16 -1.69 -8.23
N CYS A 322 -8.22 -0.90 -7.70
CA CYS A 322 -7.84 -0.95 -6.29
C CYS A 322 -7.93 0.44 -5.62
N PRO A 323 -9.12 1.07 -5.54
CA PRO A 323 -9.27 2.35 -4.88
C PRO A 323 -9.08 2.21 -3.37
N GLY A 324 -8.51 3.24 -2.72
CA GLY A 324 -8.51 3.35 -1.26
C GLY A 324 -9.91 3.67 -0.71
N PRO A 325 -10.14 3.49 0.60
CA PRO A 325 -11.47 3.65 1.22
C PRO A 325 -11.99 5.09 1.15
N ASN A 326 -11.08 6.07 1.03
CA ASN A 326 -11.44 7.48 0.98
C ASN A 326 -12.23 7.88 -0.28
N LEU A 327 -12.33 6.99 -1.28
CA LEU A 327 -13.11 7.23 -2.49
C LEU A 327 -14.60 7.45 -2.19
N ALA A 328 -15.15 6.86 -1.13
CA ALA A 328 -16.58 6.94 -0.78
C ALA A 328 -17.10 8.37 -0.56
N TYR A 329 -16.20 9.33 -0.39
CA TYR A 329 -16.50 10.75 -0.16
C TYR A 329 -16.41 11.60 -1.43
N PHE A 330 -16.17 10.97 -2.60
CA PHE A 330 -16.17 11.60 -3.92
C PHE A 330 -17.25 10.94 -4.79
N SER A 331 -18.06 11.73 -5.51
CA SER A 331 -19.31 11.20 -6.12
C SER A 331 -19.49 11.45 -7.63
N LYS A 332 -18.46 11.92 -8.33
CA LYS A 332 -18.50 12.10 -9.79
C LYS A 332 -17.11 12.00 -10.41
N GLY A 333 -17.07 12.02 -11.74
CA GLY A 333 -15.83 12.32 -12.45
C GLY A 333 -15.49 13.80 -12.32
N PHE A 334 -14.20 14.11 -12.21
CA PHE A 334 -13.68 15.48 -12.09
C PHE A 334 -12.69 15.78 -13.20
N THR A 335 -12.59 17.06 -13.57
CA THR A 335 -11.47 17.57 -14.37
C THR A 335 -10.19 17.61 -13.54
N LEU A 336 -9.03 17.68 -14.20
CA LEU A 336 -7.76 17.89 -13.51
C LEU A 336 -7.75 19.22 -12.76
N ALA A 337 -8.35 20.25 -13.35
CA ALA A 337 -8.48 21.57 -12.73
C ALA A 337 -9.27 21.51 -11.41
N GLU A 338 -10.46 20.90 -11.41
CA GLU A 338 -11.27 20.72 -10.19
C GLU A 338 -10.50 19.96 -9.09
N MET A 339 -9.82 18.86 -9.45
CA MET A 339 -9.04 18.07 -8.48
C MET A 339 -7.88 18.87 -7.89
N VAL A 340 -7.17 19.63 -8.72
CA VAL A 340 -6.07 20.50 -8.27
C VAL A 340 -6.62 21.65 -7.41
N ASP A 341 -7.74 22.26 -7.80
CA ASP A 341 -8.40 23.31 -7.03
C ASP A 341 -8.85 22.81 -5.66
N HIS A 342 -9.31 21.56 -5.55
CA HIS A 342 -9.64 20.92 -4.28
C HIS A 342 -8.42 20.75 -3.37
N ILE A 343 -7.31 20.22 -3.91
CA ILE A 343 -6.07 20.01 -3.16
C ILE A 343 -5.54 21.34 -2.59
N TYR A 344 -5.65 22.43 -3.34
CA TYR A 344 -5.22 23.76 -2.92
C TYR A 344 -6.32 24.59 -2.24
N GLY A 345 -7.44 23.98 -1.83
CA GLY A 345 -8.50 24.63 -1.05
C GLY A 345 -9.30 25.72 -1.79
N ARG A 346 -9.23 25.78 -3.12
CA ARG A 346 -10.00 26.74 -3.95
C ARG A 346 -11.46 26.33 -4.11
N ILE A 347 -11.73 25.03 -4.12
CA ILE A 347 -13.08 24.44 -4.12
C ILE A 347 -13.13 23.25 -3.17
N ASN A 348 -14.32 22.76 -2.87
CA ASN A 348 -14.51 21.48 -2.19
C ASN A 348 -15.32 20.55 -3.10
N ILE A 349 -14.74 19.40 -3.46
CA ILE A 349 -15.37 18.40 -4.33
C ILE A 349 -15.89 17.16 -3.59
N LEU A 350 -15.77 17.14 -2.26
CA LEU A 350 -16.31 16.06 -1.44
C LEU A 350 -17.85 16.10 -1.46
N ASN A 351 -18.46 14.93 -1.28
CA ASN A 351 -19.91 14.83 -1.11
C ASN A 351 -20.35 15.24 0.30
N SER A 352 -21.66 15.21 0.57
CA SER A 352 -22.24 15.63 1.85
C SER A 352 -22.12 14.59 2.98
N LYS A 353 -21.46 13.45 2.75
CA LYS A 353 -21.28 12.44 3.79
C LYS A 353 -20.24 12.92 4.80
N VAL A 354 -20.47 12.60 6.07
CA VAL A 354 -19.50 12.89 7.13
C VAL A 354 -18.29 11.97 6.95
N ARG A 355 -17.14 12.58 6.66
CA ARG A 355 -15.89 11.86 6.43
C ARG A 355 -15.05 11.84 7.72
N PRO A 356 -14.60 10.66 8.20
CA PRO A 356 -13.65 10.58 9.30
C PRO A 356 -12.29 11.14 8.88
N ASN A 357 -11.52 11.62 9.85
CA ASN A 357 -10.14 12.05 9.58
C ASN A 357 -9.29 10.92 9.00
N MET A 358 -8.32 11.25 8.14
CA MET A 358 -7.42 10.27 7.52
C MET A 358 -6.72 9.34 8.53
N PHE A 359 -6.37 9.86 9.72
CA PHE A 359 -5.76 9.06 10.80
C PHE A 359 -6.77 8.12 11.47
N ILE A 360 -8.01 8.58 11.67
CA ILE A 360 -9.10 7.73 12.21
C ILE A 360 -9.47 6.64 11.22
N GLN A 361 -9.58 6.96 9.94
CA GLN A 361 -9.87 5.99 8.90
C GLN A 361 -8.77 4.93 8.78
N GLU A 362 -7.50 5.31 8.93
CA GLU A 362 -6.40 4.34 9.04
C GLU A 362 -6.54 3.47 10.30
N LEU A 363 -6.75 4.08 11.47
CA LEU A 363 -6.92 3.35 12.74
C LEU A 363 -8.04 2.31 12.64
N ARG A 364 -9.21 2.68 12.11
CA ARG A 364 -10.34 1.77 11.87
C ARG A 364 -9.90 0.52 11.12
N MET A 365 -9.15 0.70 10.02
CA MET A 365 -8.65 -0.41 9.21
C MET A 365 -7.65 -1.28 9.96
N TYR A 366 -6.77 -0.68 10.78
CA TYR A 366 -5.82 -1.42 11.60
C TYR A 366 -6.51 -2.23 12.69
N VAL A 367 -7.52 -1.66 13.37
CA VAL A 367 -8.34 -2.36 14.37
C VAL A 367 -9.05 -3.55 13.74
N ASP A 368 -9.71 -3.34 12.59
CA ASP A 368 -10.41 -4.42 11.90
C ASP A 368 -9.44 -5.52 11.42
N ASN A 369 -8.25 -5.14 10.92
CA ASN A 369 -7.22 -6.09 10.55
C ASN A 369 -6.68 -6.87 11.75
N PHE A 370 -6.39 -6.19 12.86
CA PHE A 370 -5.93 -6.82 14.10
C PHE A 370 -6.92 -7.83 14.63
N ILE A 371 -8.22 -7.49 14.67
CA ILE A 371 -9.27 -8.41 15.12
C ILE A 371 -9.34 -9.63 14.20
N GLN A 372 -9.27 -9.44 12.88
CA GLN A 372 -9.27 -10.56 11.93
C GLN A 372 -8.05 -11.47 12.09
N GLU A 373 -6.85 -10.93 12.22
CA GLU A 373 -5.61 -11.71 12.39
C GLU A 373 -5.59 -12.43 13.74
N SER A 374 -6.10 -11.78 14.79
CA SER A 374 -6.30 -12.38 16.11
C SER A 374 -7.26 -13.57 16.06
N LYS A 375 -8.41 -13.44 15.39
CA LYS A 375 -9.36 -14.54 15.16
C LYS A 375 -8.74 -15.74 14.43
N LYS A 376 -7.95 -15.47 13.38
CA LYS A 376 -7.22 -16.54 12.67
C LYS A 376 -6.19 -17.23 13.57
N CYS A 377 -5.53 -16.48 14.46
CA CYS A 377 -4.58 -17.04 15.41
C CYS A 377 -5.26 -17.89 16.49
N LEU A 378 -6.48 -17.53 16.93
CA LEU A 378 -7.27 -18.34 17.88
C LEU A 378 -7.62 -19.72 17.30
N CYS A 379 -7.90 -19.81 16.00
CA CYS A 379 -8.19 -21.09 15.34
C CYS A 379 -6.95 -21.99 15.20
N GLU A 380 -5.77 -21.39 15.00
CA GLU A 380 -4.49 -22.10 14.80
C GLU A 380 -3.35 -21.39 15.55
N PRO A 381 -3.29 -21.58 16.89
CA PRO A 381 -2.34 -20.86 17.74
C PRO A 381 -0.90 -21.27 17.44
N ASN A 382 -0.02 -20.27 17.47
CA ASN A 382 1.41 -20.43 17.29
C ASN A 382 2.12 -19.30 18.04
N ASP A 383 3.08 -19.62 18.90
CA ASP A 383 3.82 -18.67 19.72
C ASP A 383 4.39 -17.48 18.93
N LYS A 384 4.88 -17.73 17.71
CA LYS A 384 5.39 -16.67 16.84
C LYS A 384 4.28 -15.71 16.37
N LYS A 385 3.09 -16.24 16.06
CA LYS A 385 1.92 -15.43 15.69
C LYS A 385 1.43 -14.62 16.89
N ILE A 386 1.34 -15.26 18.06
CA ILE A 386 0.93 -14.61 19.32
C ILE A 386 1.88 -13.46 19.66
N LYS A 387 3.20 -13.69 19.66
CA LYS A 387 4.19 -12.64 19.93
C LYS A 387 4.05 -11.45 18.97
N ARG A 388 3.83 -11.72 17.69
CA ARG A 388 3.60 -10.67 16.69
C ARG A 388 2.31 -9.89 16.97
N LEU A 389 1.23 -10.57 17.37
CA LEU A 389 -0.04 -9.91 17.71
C LEU A 389 0.09 -9.05 18.96
N VAL A 390 0.85 -9.48 19.97
CA VAL A 390 1.15 -8.67 21.16
C VAL A 390 1.91 -7.40 20.75
N GLU A 391 2.96 -7.52 19.94
CA GLU A 391 3.70 -6.35 19.43
C GLU A 391 2.81 -5.43 18.58
N PHE A 392 1.98 -6.01 17.71
CA PHE A 392 1.01 -5.25 16.90
C PHE A 392 0.08 -4.43 17.80
N LYS A 393 -0.47 -5.07 18.82
CA LYS A 393 -1.36 -4.46 19.81
C LYS A 393 -0.66 -3.32 20.55
N ASP A 394 0.54 -3.54 21.06
CA ASP A 394 1.31 -2.51 21.78
C ASP A 394 1.49 -1.27 20.90
N ASN A 395 1.99 -1.46 19.67
CA ASN A 395 2.18 -0.36 18.71
C ASN A 395 0.87 0.37 18.36
N LEU A 396 -0.25 -0.37 18.27
CA LEU A 396 -1.56 0.19 17.97
C LEU A 396 -2.09 1.05 19.12
N MET A 397 -1.92 0.58 20.37
CA MET A 397 -2.31 1.34 21.57
C MET A 397 -1.46 2.60 21.74
N ASP A 398 -0.15 2.50 21.54
CA ASP A 398 0.76 3.67 21.54
C ASP A 398 0.34 4.69 20.47
N GLY A 399 -0.07 4.22 19.29
CA GLY A 399 -0.57 5.07 18.22
C GLY A 399 -1.90 5.76 18.56
N ILE A 400 -2.81 5.09 19.26
CA ILE A 400 -4.06 5.67 19.76
C ILE A 400 -3.77 6.76 20.78
N ASP A 401 -2.88 6.49 21.74
CA ASP A 401 -2.51 7.45 22.78
C ASP A 401 -1.83 8.69 22.17
N TYR A 402 -0.95 8.50 21.18
CA TYR A 402 -0.40 9.59 20.38
C TYR A 402 -1.50 10.42 19.69
N TYR A 403 -2.52 9.78 19.13
CA TYR A 403 -3.62 10.50 18.47
C TYR A 403 -4.49 11.30 19.44
N PHE A 404 -4.70 10.84 20.68
CA PHE A 404 -5.39 11.64 21.71
C PHE A 404 -4.67 12.97 21.98
N GLU A 405 -3.34 12.98 21.93
CA GLU A 405 -2.55 14.22 22.06
C GLU A 405 -2.48 15.04 20.76
N LEU A 406 -2.70 14.41 19.61
CA LEU A 406 -2.58 15.02 18.29
C LEU A 406 -3.80 15.86 17.93
N PHE A 407 -5.01 15.30 18.04
CA PHE A 407 -6.24 15.95 17.56
C PHE A 407 -6.47 17.36 18.15
N PRO A 408 -6.23 17.61 19.46
CA PRO A 408 -6.33 18.97 20.01
C PRO A 408 -5.45 20.00 19.28
N LYS A 409 -4.32 19.58 18.70
CA LYS A 409 -3.35 20.42 17.97
C LYS A 409 -3.77 20.72 16.51
N MET A 410 -4.82 20.07 15.99
CA MET A 410 -5.34 20.32 14.63
C MET A 410 -6.21 21.59 14.57
N VAL A 411 -5.67 22.74 14.97
CA VAL A 411 -6.44 23.98 15.19
C VAL A 411 -7.10 24.58 13.95
N LYS A 412 -6.72 24.15 12.75
CA LYS A 412 -7.37 24.54 11.48
C LYS A 412 -8.68 23.78 11.25
N GLU A 413 -8.90 22.67 11.96
CA GLU A 413 -10.16 21.95 11.97
C GLU A 413 -11.14 22.54 13.00
N SER A 414 -12.44 22.39 12.75
CA SER A 414 -13.46 22.86 13.69
C SER A 414 -13.38 22.11 15.03
N GLN A 415 -13.92 22.71 16.10
CA GLN A 415 -14.02 22.05 17.40
C GLN A 415 -14.84 20.76 17.29
N ASP A 416 -16.02 20.82 16.64
CA ASP A 416 -16.89 19.66 16.43
C ASP A 416 -16.17 18.51 15.69
N TYR A 417 -15.34 18.83 14.69
CA TYR A 417 -14.58 17.82 13.95
C TYR A 417 -13.52 17.14 14.84
N ARG A 418 -12.82 17.91 15.67
CA ARG A 418 -11.84 17.37 16.62
C ARG A 418 -12.51 16.53 17.70
N ASP A 419 -13.65 16.98 18.22
CA ASP A 419 -14.42 16.25 19.23
C ASP A 419 -14.95 14.93 18.67
N GLN A 420 -15.47 14.94 17.44
CA GLN A 420 -15.88 13.71 16.75
C GLN A 420 -14.71 12.72 16.60
N ALA A 421 -13.54 13.20 16.17
CA ALA A 421 -12.36 12.34 16.03
C ALA A 421 -11.93 11.73 17.38
N ILE A 422 -12.01 12.50 18.47
CA ILE A 422 -11.72 12.02 19.83
C ILE A 422 -12.73 10.96 20.27
N GLU A 423 -14.02 11.13 19.99
CA GLU A 423 -15.03 10.10 20.27
C GLU A 423 -14.82 8.83 19.45
N GLU A 424 -14.45 8.95 18.17
CA GLU A 424 -14.06 7.80 17.34
C GLU A 424 -12.82 7.08 17.90
N LEU A 425 -11.80 7.82 18.38
CA LEU A 425 -10.64 7.21 19.06
C LEU A 425 -11.05 6.41 20.30
N LYS A 426 -11.90 6.99 21.17
CA LYS A 426 -12.40 6.30 22.36
C LYS A 426 -13.13 5.03 21.97
N HIS A 427 -14.01 5.11 20.98
CA HIS A 427 -14.72 3.94 20.46
C HIS A 427 -13.77 2.82 19.99
N PHE A 428 -12.75 3.16 19.20
CA PHE A 428 -11.79 2.16 18.72
C PHE A 428 -10.89 1.61 19.83
N LYS A 429 -10.50 2.43 20.82
CA LYS A 429 -9.76 1.98 22.00
C LYS A 429 -10.57 0.98 22.81
N THR A 430 -11.81 1.32 23.16
CA THR A 430 -12.71 0.42 23.90
C THR A 430 -12.98 -0.86 23.12
N LYS A 431 -13.24 -0.78 21.81
CA LYS A 431 -13.43 -1.97 20.96
C LYS A 431 -12.22 -2.92 20.98
N LEU A 432 -11.00 -2.38 21.01
CA LEU A 432 -9.79 -3.20 21.16
C LEU A 432 -9.70 -3.80 22.56
N GLU A 433 -9.90 -3.00 23.61
CA GLU A 433 -9.85 -3.42 25.01
C GLU A 433 -10.84 -4.56 25.28
N ASP A 434 -12.10 -4.40 24.88
CA ASP A 434 -13.15 -5.41 25.00
C ASP A 434 -12.74 -6.70 24.27
N PHE A 435 -12.28 -6.59 23.02
CA PHE A 435 -11.83 -7.76 22.25
C PHE A 435 -10.65 -8.47 22.92
N MET A 436 -9.72 -7.73 23.53
CA MET A 436 -8.58 -8.32 24.24
C MET A 436 -9.01 -9.01 25.53
N SER A 437 -9.93 -8.40 26.29
CA SER A 437 -10.50 -8.99 27.50
C SER A 437 -11.28 -10.27 27.21
N GLU A 438 -12.07 -10.32 26.14
CA GLU A 438 -12.76 -11.53 25.67
C GLU A 438 -11.79 -12.65 25.26
N ASN A 439 -10.56 -12.31 24.86
CA ASN A 439 -9.56 -13.23 24.32
C ASN A 439 -8.28 -13.27 25.19
N ALA A 440 -8.46 -13.19 26.51
CA ALA A 440 -7.39 -13.17 27.51
C ALA A 440 -6.39 -14.33 27.42
N SER A 441 -6.78 -15.47 26.82
CA SER A 441 -5.89 -16.61 26.57
C SER A 441 -4.73 -16.27 25.62
N ILE A 442 -4.93 -15.34 24.68
CA ILE A 442 -3.88 -14.81 23.79
C ILE A 442 -3.21 -13.57 24.38
N PHE A 443 -3.96 -12.77 25.14
CA PHE A 443 -3.50 -11.51 25.73
C PHE A 443 -3.47 -11.56 27.26
N PRO A 444 -2.69 -12.46 27.88
CA PRO A 444 -2.74 -12.68 29.34
C PRO A 444 -2.32 -11.45 30.15
N GLN A 445 -1.53 -10.54 29.55
CA GLN A 445 -1.04 -9.32 30.19
C GLN A 445 -2.13 -8.26 30.42
N LEU A 446 -3.31 -8.40 29.79
CA LEU A 446 -4.44 -7.46 29.91
C LEU A 446 -5.62 -8.03 30.71
N ALA A 447 -5.53 -9.30 31.13
CA ALA A 447 -6.53 -9.93 31.98
C ALA A 447 -6.48 -9.45 33.45
N THR A 448 -5.47 -8.64 33.80
CA THR A 448 -5.42 -7.97 35.10
C THR A 448 -6.12 -6.62 35.00
N ALA A 449 -7.26 -6.50 35.68
CA ALA A 449 -7.99 -5.25 35.85
C ALA A 449 -7.04 -4.09 36.21
N PRO A 450 -7.34 -2.83 35.83
CA PRO A 450 -6.55 -1.69 36.26
C PRO A 450 -6.47 -1.73 37.79
N LYS A 451 -5.24 -1.73 38.32
CA LYS A 451 -5.04 -1.51 39.75
C LYS A 451 -5.69 -0.17 40.06
N THR A 452 -6.77 -0.22 40.81
CA THR A 452 -7.39 0.92 41.46
C THR A 452 -6.27 1.65 42.21
N ILE A 453 -6.03 2.91 41.86
CA ILE A 453 -5.13 3.80 42.61
C ILE A 453 -5.82 4.18 43.91
#